data_AF-A0A2V9W3G9-F1
#
_entry.id   AF-A0A2V9W3G9-F1
#
_cell.length_a   1.000
_cell.length_b   1.000
_cell.length_c   1.000
_cell.angle_alpha   90.00
_cell.angle_beta   90.00
_cell.angle_gamma   90.00
#
_symmetry.space_group_name_H-M   'P 1'
#
loop_
_entity.id
_entity.type
_entity.pdbx_description
1 polymer ?
#
loop_
_entity_poly.entity_id
_entity_poly.type
_entity_poly.pdbx_seq_one_letter_code
_entity_poly.pdbx_strand_id
1 'polypeptide(L)'
;MPVARRQSVSSRILSHFFIVAFSTIAIAEVHQAARGSSAYIRVNQVGYASSSTKRAYLMASGAETGATFAVKNSSGTTVYSASVGTSLGSWGTFNAVYALDFDSVSATGAYTIAVASPIAATSPSFKIDTAANLYATPLANSLFYYETSRDGPNYIPNALRSAPGHLNDESASVYFTPSFTKNDSAGALTATGAVIDASGGWWDAGDYMKFVETHSYTVGMMLTGVRDFPGQMGSGSSASNFTAEAQFGLDWLQKMWADSTKTLYYQVAVASGGHNYVGDHDIWRLPQADDNYQGCASPYQYICHRPVFQNPAGGSGAPISPNIAGRLAADFALCYKVFAASNAAYANQCLLSAEHIFDLANTAPTGNLLTVGPFDFYPETEWRDDMEWGATELYFALQGASSLPAGLPHTDPMYYLPKAATWANAYITGPNDAADTLNLYDVSGLAHFELYRAIVLAGNPSGLATSEAALLADLKKQLDKAVTQAGTDAFGFGFTWSNWDTTSHGGGLVVMANEYDNLSSSTTYA
;
A
#
# COMPACT_ATOMS: atom_id res chain seq x y z
N MET A 1 -47.45 -41.64 34.05
CA MET A 1 -48.22 -41.71 35.31
C MET A 1 -47.39 -42.48 36.33
N PRO A 2 -47.37 -42.15 37.65
CA PRO A 2 -47.90 -40.96 38.35
C PRO A 2 -46.74 -40.05 38.89
N VAL A 3 -46.85 -38.71 38.91
CA VAL A 3 -47.58 -37.81 39.84
C VAL A 3 -46.90 -37.66 41.22
N ALA A 4 -46.41 -36.45 41.54
CA ALA A 4 -47.04 -35.57 42.54
C ALA A 4 -46.27 -34.26 42.77
N ARG A 5 -46.93 -33.14 42.47
CA ARG A 5 -46.67 -31.79 43.01
C ARG A 5 -47.27 -31.66 44.41
N ARG A 6 -46.67 -30.81 45.26
CA ARG A 6 -47.26 -29.90 46.28
C ARG A 6 -46.10 -29.44 47.18
N GLN A 7 -46.04 -28.27 47.82
CA GLN A 7 -46.72 -26.97 47.77
C GLN A 7 -45.84 -26.03 48.63
N SER A 8 -45.95 -24.73 48.42
CA SER A 8 -45.29 -23.64 49.16
C SER A 8 -45.66 -23.59 50.66
N VAL A 9 -44.86 -22.90 51.49
CA VAL A 9 -45.18 -21.59 52.12
C VAL A 9 -44.16 -21.27 53.25
N SER A 10 -43.49 -20.12 53.09
CA SER A 10 -43.17 -19.05 54.05
C SER A 10 -43.08 -19.31 55.57
N SER A 11 -41.97 -18.85 56.18
CA SER A 11 -41.98 -18.17 57.48
C SER A 11 -40.69 -17.37 57.69
N ARG A 12 -40.84 -16.09 58.06
CA ARG A 12 -39.79 -15.17 58.54
C ARG A 12 -39.52 -15.46 60.03
N ILE A 13 -38.34 -15.11 60.56
CA ILE A 13 -38.15 -14.27 61.77
C ILE A 13 -36.68 -14.23 62.24
N LEU A 14 -36.18 -13.00 62.31
CA LEU A 14 -35.22 -12.33 63.22
C LEU A 14 -33.92 -13.01 63.71
N SER A 15 -32.82 -12.34 63.34
CA SER A 15 -31.83 -11.63 64.20
C SER A 15 -31.30 -12.31 65.48
N HIS A 16 -29.98 -12.34 65.66
CA HIS A 16 -29.25 -11.68 66.76
C HIS A 16 -27.72 -11.67 66.47
N PHE A 17 -27.13 -10.50 66.69
CA PHE A 17 -25.69 -10.15 66.65
C PHE A 17 -24.87 -10.87 67.74
N PHE A 18 -23.58 -11.18 67.50
CA PHE A 18 -22.42 -10.56 68.19
C PHE A 18 -21.07 -11.20 67.76
N ILE A 19 -20.18 -10.35 67.21
CA ILE A 19 -18.72 -10.23 67.38
C ILE A 19 -17.84 -11.50 67.30
N VAL A 20 -17.07 -11.60 66.20
CA VAL A 20 -15.61 -11.77 66.23
C VAL A 20 -15.02 -10.86 65.15
N ALA A 21 -14.66 -9.63 65.54
CA ALA A 21 -13.82 -8.75 64.74
C ALA A 21 -12.45 -8.74 65.40
N PHE A 22 -11.45 -9.36 64.77
CA PHE A 22 -10.01 -9.07 64.85
C PHE A 22 -9.27 -10.20 64.12
N SER A 23 -8.98 -9.99 62.83
CA SER A 23 -7.89 -10.62 62.04
C SER A 23 -8.08 -10.42 60.52
N THR A 24 -8.59 -9.26 60.07
CA THR A 24 -8.59 -8.87 58.65
C THR A 24 -8.03 -7.46 58.48
N ILE A 25 -6.84 -7.22 59.03
CA ILE A 25 -6.02 -6.05 58.71
C ILE A 25 -4.58 -6.54 58.66
N ALA A 26 -4.17 -7.15 57.55
CA ALA A 26 -2.75 -7.37 57.22
C ALA A 26 -2.47 -7.98 55.82
N ILE A 27 -3.38 -8.03 54.83
CA ILE A 27 -2.99 -8.44 53.45
C ILE A 27 -3.80 -7.69 52.37
N ALA A 28 -4.02 -6.39 52.54
CA ALA A 28 -4.64 -5.56 51.49
C ALA A 28 -3.95 -4.18 51.29
N GLU A 29 -2.70 -4.03 51.76
CA GLU A 29 -1.93 -2.77 51.66
C GLU A 29 -0.51 -2.92 51.13
N VAL A 30 -0.25 -3.97 50.34
CA VAL A 30 0.94 -4.01 49.47
C VAL A 30 0.43 -4.60 48.16
N HIS A 31 0.77 -4.02 47.02
CA HIS A 31 0.20 -4.20 45.67
C HIS A 31 -0.79 -3.09 45.21
N GLN A 32 -0.68 -1.88 45.74
CA GLN A 32 -0.46 -0.77 44.81
C GLN A 32 1.05 -0.77 44.54
N ALA A 33 1.48 -1.58 43.57
CA ALA A 33 2.71 -1.26 42.91
C ALA A 33 2.52 0.18 42.40
N ALA A 34 3.32 1.11 42.91
CA ALA A 34 3.55 2.35 42.20
C ALA A 34 3.84 1.92 40.76
N ARG A 35 2.91 2.20 39.83
CA ARG A 35 3.29 2.21 38.41
C ARG A 35 4.31 3.33 38.36
N GLY A 36 5.59 2.97 38.49
CA GLY A 36 6.69 3.91 38.40
C GLY A 36 6.47 4.72 37.14
N SER A 37 6.72 6.03 37.25
CA SER A 37 6.65 6.86 36.06
C SER A 37 7.58 6.26 35.01
N SER A 38 7.09 6.08 33.79
CA SER A 38 7.80 5.44 32.69
C SER A 38 7.89 6.40 31.51
N ALA A 39 9.04 6.41 30.85
CA ALA A 39 9.28 7.21 29.67
C ALA A 39 10.07 6.41 28.62
N TYR A 40 9.78 6.66 27.35
CA TYR A 40 10.40 6.00 26.21
C TYR A 40 10.75 7.03 25.15
N ILE A 41 11.93 6.91 24.57
CA ILE A 41 12.35 7.77 23.46
C ILE A 41 12.22 6.97 22.16
N ARG A 42 11.34 7.43 21.26
CA ARG A 42 11.16 6.89 19.91
C ARG A 42 12.04 7.67 18.94
N VAL A 43 12.82 6.94 18.16
CA VAL A 43 13.72 7.45 17.13
C VAL A 43 13.43 6.74 15.82
N ASN A 44 13.79 7.34 14.69
CA ASN A 44 13.92 6.60 13.44
C ASN A 44 15.06 5.58 13.59
N GLN A 45 14.72 4.30 13.57
CA GLN A 45 15.68 3.20 13.80
C GLN A 45 16.57 2.93 12.57
N VAL A 46 16.19 3.41 11.38
CA VAL A 46 17.09 3.46 10.21
C VAL A 46 18.14 4.56 10.43
N GLY A 47 17.68 5.75 10.80
CA GLY A 47 18.52 6.91 11.12
C GLY A 47 17.96 8.22 10.56
N TYR A 48 18.80 9.26 10.58
CA TYR A 48 18.46 10.60 10.12
C TYR A 48 19.50 11.11 9.12
N ALA A 49 19.05 11.62 7.98
CA ALA A 49 19.96 12.17 6.98
C ALA A 49 20.65 13.44 7.53
N SER A 50 21.96 13.59 7.25
CA SER A 50 22.82 14.60 7.87
C SER A 50 22.31 16.03 7.65
N SER A 51 21.78 16.31 6.47
CA SER A 51 21.26 17.63 6.06
C SER A 51 19.77 17.85 6.34
N SER A 52 19.05 16.83 6.81
CA SER A 52 17.60 16.93 7.05
C SER A 52 17.30 17.35 8.48
N THR A 53 16.04 17.77 8.70
CA THR A 53 15.46 17.91 10.03
C THR A 53 15.42 16.55 10.74
N LYS A 54 15.54 16.56 12.06
CA LYS A 54 15.73 15.38 12.90
C LYS A 54 14.92 15.54 14.17
N ARG A 55 13.85 14.75 14.27
CA ARG A 55 12.97 14.70 15.43
C ARG A 55 12.92 13.30 16.02
N ALA A 56 13.04 13.24 17.34
CA ALA A 56 12.68 12.09 18.15
C ALA A 56 11.52 12.46 19.07
N TYR A 57 10.87 11.46 19.66
CA TYR A 57 9.71 11.67 20.54
C TYR A 57 9.93 11.04 21.91
N LEU A 58 9.84 11.84 22.97
CA LEU A 58 9.76 11.37 24.35
C LEU A 58 8.31 11.12 24.71
N MET A 59 7.94 9.86 24.95
CA MET A 59 6.61 9.46 25.44
C MET A 59 6.72 9.21 26.93
N ALA A 60 6.00 9.95 27.76
CA ALA A 60 6.10 9.89 29.22
C ALA A 60 4.74 9.68 29.89
N SER A 61 4.70 8.89 30.96
CA SER A 61 3.50 8.71 31.80
C SER A 61 3.28 9.86 32.78
N GLY A 62 4.19 10.83 32.83
CA GLY A 62 4.12 12.02 33.68
C GLY A 62 4.70 13.25 32.97
N ALA A 63 4.62 14.41 33.62
CA ALA A 63 5.14 15.65 33.07
C ALA A 63 6.67 15.72 33.16
N GLU A 64 7.31 16.15 32.06
CA GLU A 64 8.76 16.33 31.94
C GLU A 64 9.16 17.82 32.04
N THR A 65 8.44 18.60 32.85
CA THR A 65 8.68 20.05 32.99
C THR A 65 10.11 20.32 33.45
N GLY A 66 10.85 21.12 32.67
CA GLY A 66 12.24 21.47 32.97
C GLY A 66 13.24 20.36 32.64
N ALA A 67 12.81 19.26 32.02
CA ALA A 67 13.70 18.23 31.53
C ALA A 67 14.63 18.77 30.43
N THR A 68 15.79 18.14 30.31
CA THR A 68 16.72 18.32 29.19
C THR A 68 17.00 16.97 28.57
N PHE A 69 17.26 16.94 27.27
CA PHE A 69 17.76 15.76 26.60
C PHE A 69 19.20 16.00 26.11
N ALA A 70 19.94 14.91 25.97
CA ALA A 70 21.30 14.90 25.47
C ALA A 70 21.43 13.88 24.32
N VAL A 71 21.95 14.31 23.18
CA VAL A 71 22.38 13.43 22.09
C VAL A 71 23.82 13.04 22.37
N LYS A 72 24.09 11.75 22.46
CA LYS A 72 25.40 11.18 22.77
C LYS A 72 25.93 10.38 21.59
N ASN A 73 27.19 10.57 21.24
CA ASN A 73 27.87 9.74 20.25
C ASN A 73 28.22 8.35 20.82
N SER A 74 28.85 7.49 20.01
CA SER A 74 29.25 6.14 20.40
C SER A 74 30.27 6.06 21.54
N SER A 75 31.04 7.13 21.83
CA SER A 75 31.91 7.21 23.01
C SER A 75 31.19 7.64 24.28
N GLY A 76 29.88 7.87 24.23
CA GLY A 76 29.08 8.37 25.34
C GLY A 76 29.23 9.88 25.58
N THR A 77 29.93 10.60 24.69
CA THR A 77 30.11 12.04 24.77
C THR A 77 28.85 12.76 24.29
N THR A 78 28.33 13.67 25.10
CA THR A 78 27.25 14.57 24.69
C THR A 78 27.73 15.51 23.59
N VAL A 79 27.14 15.41 22.41
CA VAL A 79 27.44 16.29 21.25
C VAL A 79 26.39 17.38 21.07
N TYR A 80 25.21 17.22 21.68
CA TYR A 80 24.14 18.19 21.68
C TYR A 80 23.26 18.02 22.92
N SER A 81 22.72 19.11 23.44
CA SER A 81 21.72 19.09 24.50
C SER A 81 20.80 20.29 24.39
N ALA A 82 19.52 20.06 24.69
CA ALA A 82 18.51 21.11 24.72
C ALA A 82 17.42 20.76 25.75
N SER A 83 16.62 21.77 26.09
CA SER A 83 15.43 21.58 26.93
C SER A 83 14.37 20.78 26.17
N VAL A 84 13.65 19.92 26.88
CA VAL A 84 12.42 19.29 26.38
C VAL A 84 11.34 20.39 26.26
N GLY A 85 10.68 20.46 25.11
CA GLY A 85 9.67 21.47 24.80
C GLY A 85 8.34 21.25 25.50
N THR A 86 7.28 21.85 24.96
CA THR A 86 5.90 21.65 25.43
C THR A 86 5.38 20.27 25.05
N SER A 87 4.40 19.76 25.81
CA SER A 87 3.68 18.54 25.45
C SER A 87 2.92 18.74 24.14
N LEU A 88 2.98 17.75 23.26
CA LEU A 88 2.23 17.63 22.01
C LEU A 88 0.88 16.91 22.20
N GLY A 89 0.55 16.50 23.43
CA GLY A 89 -0.64 15.73 23.74
C GLY A 89 -0.33 14.36 24.33
N SER A 90 -1.33 13.49 24.42
CA SER A 90 -1.23 12.12 24.94
C SER A 90 -1.20 11.09 23.82
N TRP A 91 -0.69 9.88 24.12
CA TRP A 91 -0.73 8.75 23.18
C TRP A 91 -0.86 7.43 23.93
N GLY A 92 -1.92 6.67 23.66
CA GLY A 92 -2.19 5.41 24.34
C GLY A 92 -2.23 5.59 25.86
N THR A 93 -1.32 4.91 26.58
CA THR A 93 -1.19 5.03 28.05
C THR A 93 -0.24 6.15 28.50
N PHE A 94 0.37 6.89 27.59
CA PHE A 94 1.29 7.99 27.89
C PHE A 94 0.52 9.31 27.97
N ASN A 95 0.72 10.03 29.06
CA ASN A 95 0.03 11.28 29.35
C ASN A 95 0.60 12.46 28.56
N ALA A 96 1.86 12.37 28.13
CA ALA A 96 2.53 13.40 27.37
C ALA A 96 3.49 12.82 26.32
N VAL A 97 3.53 13.43 25.15
CA VAL A 97 4.52 13.23 24.09
C VAL A 97 5.24 14.55 23.87
N TYR A 98 6.57 14.51 23.73
CA TYR A 98 7.39 15.71 23.51
C TYR A 98 8.29 15.52 22.29
N ALA A 99 8.41 16.55 21.45
CA ALA A 99 9.42 16.60 20.41
C ALA A 99 10.80 16.84 21.00
N LEU A 100 11.78 16.09 20.50
CA LEU A 100 13.20 16.26 20.75
C LEU A 100 13.88 16.54 19.41
N ASP A 101 14.11 17.82 19.10
CA ASP A 101 14.69 18.27 17.83
C ASP A 101 16.20 18.47 17.96
N PHE A 102 16.98 17.94 17.01
CA PHE A 102 18.44 17.94 17.08
C PHE A 102 19.11 18.17 15.72
N ASP A 103 18.51 19.04 14.90
CA ASP A 103 18.90 19.32 13.52
C ASP A 103 20.39 19.70 13.37
N SER A 104 20.96 20.37 14.37
CA SER A 104 22.36 20.81 14.37
C SER A 104 23.37 19.66 14.47
N VAL A 105 22.95 18.45 14.85
CA VAL A 105 23.80 17.26 14.82
C VAL A 105 23.82 16.70 13.40
N SER A 106 24.92 16.93 12.68
CA SER A 106 25.07 16.52 11.28
C SER A 106 26.27 15.60 11.03
N ALA A 107 27.14 15.40 12.02
CA ALA A 107 28.27 14.50 11.88
C ALA A 107 27.80 13.06 11.69
N THR A 108 28.42 12.34 10.74
CA THR A 108 28.13 10.92 10.54
C THR A 108 28.55 10.10 11.76
N GLY A 109 27.69 9.20 12.21
CA GLY A 109 27.98 8.32 13.34
C GLY A 109 26.77 7.60 13.92
N ALA A 110 27.04 6.86 15.00
CA ALA A 110 26.00 6.22 15.82
C ALA A 110 25.74 7.05 17.08
N TYR A 111 24.46 7.21 17.41
CA TYR A 111 23.98 8.09 18.46
C TYR A 111 22.95 7.43 19.35
N THR A 112 22.74 8.00 20.54
CA THR A 112 21.60 7.75 21.44
C THR A 112 21.09 9.09 21.97
N ILE A 113 19.83 9.14 22.39
CA ILE A 113 19.25 10.28 23.11
C ILE A 113 18.93 9.83 24.54
N ALA A 114 19.30 10.66 25.52
CA ALA A 114 19.02 10.39 26.93
C ALA A 114 18.33 11.59 27.59
N VAL A 115 17.34 11.29 28.43
CA VAL A 115 16.71 12.21 29.40
C VAL A 115 16.98 11.61 30.78
N ALA A 116 17.51 12.41 31.72
CA ALA A 116 17.89 11.92 33.04
C ALA A 116 16.78 12.08 34.09
N SER A 117 15.96 13.12 33.96
CA SER A 117 14.91 13.51 34.91
C SER A 117 13.90 14.45 34.24
N PRO A 118 12.64 14.55 34.72
CA PRO A 118 12.06 13.84 35.86
C PRO A 118 11.93 12.32 35.71
N ILE A 119 11.68 11.80 34.50
CA ILE A 119 11.60 10.36 34.25
C ILE A 119 12.72 9.96 33.30
N ALA A 120 13.66 9.15 33.79
CA ALA A 120 14.81 8.75 33.00
C ALA A 120 14.39 7.87 31.80
N ALA A 121 14.92 8.18 30.63
CA ALA A 121 14.74 7.41 29.41
C ALA A 121 15.99 7.47 28.53
N THR A 122 16.24 6.41 27.76
CA THR A 122 17.30 6.38 26.75
C THR A 122 16.77 5.69 25.49
N SER A 123 17.05 6.27 24.32
CA SER A 123 16.64 5.68 23.05
C SER A 123 17.46 4.43 22.70
N PRO A 124 16.95 3.56 21.82
CA PRO A 124 17.81 2.70 21.02
C PRO A 124 18.88 3.52 20.27
N SER A 125 19.95 2.86 19.84
CA SER A 125 20.94 3.51 18.99
C SER A 125 20.36 3.75 17.59
N PHE A 126 20.75 4.87 16.97
CA PHE A 126 20.39 5.23 15.60
C PHE A 126 21.59 5.85 14.88
N LYS A 127 21.52 5.94 13.55
CA LYS A 127 22.57 6.54 12.73
C LYS A 127 22.22 7.96 12.29
N ILE A 128 23.26 8.78 12.12
CA ILE A 128 23.23 9.97 11.26
C ILE A 128 24.23 9.69 10.15
N ASP A 129 23.81 9.83 8.90
CA ASP A 129 24.65 9.57 7.71
C ASP A 129 24.05 10.29 6.49
N THR A 130 24.60 10.08 5.30
CA THR A 130 23.97 10.49 4.04
C THR A 130 22.69 9.69 3.79
N ALA A 131 21.70 10.30 3.11
CA ALA A 131 20.45 9.60 2.77
C ALA A 131 20.72 8.31 1.97
N ALA A 132 21.65 8.35 1.02
CA ALA A 132 22.04 7.18 0.24
C ALA A 132 22.50 6.00 1.12
N ASN A 133 23.33 6.25 2.14
CA ASN A 133 23.80 5.21 3.05
C ASN A 133 22.69 4.68 3.96
N LEU A 134 21.80 5.55 4.44
CA LEU A 134 20.71 5.17 5.35
C LEU A 134 19.66 4.31 4.65
N TYR A 135 19.27 4.70 3.44
CA TYR A 135 18.13 4.09 2.75
C TYR A 135 18.51 2.94 1.80
N ALA A 136 19.79 2.72 1.52
CA ALA A 136 20.24 1.60 0.68
C ALA A 136 19.75 0.23 1.18
N THR A 137 19.88 -0.05 2.49
CA THR A 137 19.42 -1.35 3.04
C THR A 137 17.89 -1.48 3.10
N PRO A 138 17.13 -0.49 3.60
CA PRO A 138 15.66 -0.52 3.50
C PRO A 138 15.16 -0.76 2.07
N LEU A 139 15.72 -0.06 1.08
CA LEU A 139 15.31 -0.22 -0.32
C LEU A 139 15.63 -1.62 -0.86
N ALA A 140 16.81 -2.17 -0.53
CA ALA A 140 17.17 -3.55 -0.89
C ALA A 140 16.27 -4.59 -0.19
N ASN A 141 15.86 -4.33 1.06
CA ASN A 141 14.92 -5.19 1.77
C ASN A 141 13.53 -5.17 1.13
N SER A 142 13.09 -4.01 0.62
CA SER A 142 11.83 -3.93 -0.14
C SER A 142 11.89 -4.77 -1.41
N LEU A 143 13.00 -4.73 -2.17
CA LEU A 143 13.18 -5.62 -3.33
C LEU A 143 13.15 -7.10 -2.91
N PHE A 144 13.91 -7.45 -1.87
CA PHE A 144 13.96 -8.81 -1.34
C PHE A 144 12.58 -9.33 -0.86
N TYR A 145 11.73 -8.44 -0.34
CA TYR A 145 10.35 -8.79 0.03
C TYR A 145 9.56 -9.27 -1.19
N TYR A 146 9.52 -8.50 -2.28
CA TYR A 146 8.80 -8.89 -3.50
C TYR A 146 9.40 -10.15 -4.14
N GLU A 147 10.73 -10.26 -4.21
CA GLU A 147 11.43 -11.47 -4.67
C GLU A 147 11.04 -12.72 -3.87
N THR A 148 10.85 -12.56 -2.56
CA THR A 148 10.40 -13.64 -1.66
C THR A 148 8.93 -13.98 -1.84
N SER A 149 8.10 -13.00 -2.20
CA SER A 149 6.65 -13.18 -2.41
C SER A 149 6.27 -13.71 -3.79
N ARG A 150 7.23 -13.89 -4.72
CA ARG A 150 6.99 -14.38 -6.08
C ARG A 150 6.32 -15.75 -6.11
N ASP A 151 5.14 -15.89 -6.66
CA ASP A 151 4.43 -17.15 -6.82
C ASP A 151 4.88 -17.95 -8.06
N GLY A 152 4.57 -19.24 -8.10
CA GLY A 152 4.77 -20.10 -9.28
C GLY A 152 6.20 -20.59 -9.51
N PRO A 153 6.51 -21.11 -10.72
CA PRO A 153 7.76 -21.82 -11.02
C PRO A 153 9.01 -20.93 -10.96
N ASN A 154 8.86 -19.63 -11.21
CA ASN A 154 9.95 -18.65 -11.25
C ASN A 154 10.20 -17.98 -9.88
N TYR A 155 9.84 -18.67 -8.81
CA TYR A 155 10.18 -18.27 -7.44
C TYR A 155 11.70 -18.19 -7.25
N ILE A 156 12.14 -17.36 -6.30
CA ILE A 156 13.55 -17.25 -5.93
C ILE A 156 13.76 -18.05 -4.63
N PRO A 157 14.52 -19.17 -4.64
CA PRO A 157 14.83 -19.92 -3.43
C PRO A 157 15.64 -19.07 -2.45
N ASN A 158 15.22 -19.05 -1.19
CA ASN A 158 15.94 -18.36 -0.12
C ASN A 158 15.72 -19.06 1.23
N ALA A 159 16.23 -18.46 2.32
CA ALA A 159 16.13 -19.07 3.65
C ALA A 159 14.68 -19.20 4.19
N LEU A 160 13.75 -18.41 3.67
CA LEU A 160 12.34 -18.41 4.05
C LEU A 160 11.50 -19.38 3.19
N ARG A 161 11.98 -19.72 1.99
CA ARG A 161 11.24 -20.54 1.03
C ARG A 161 12.15 -21.38 0.14
N SER A 162 11.96 -22.70 0.22
CA SER A 162 12.80 -23.69 -0.48
C SER A 162 12.14 -24.33 -1.70
N ALA A 163 10.84 -24.12 -1.94
CA ALA A 163 10.07 -24.73 -3.03
C ALA A 163 9.07 -23.73 -3.61
N PRO A 164 8.67 -23.87 -4.90
CA PRO A 164 7.62 -23.06 -5.49
C PRO A 164 6.26 -23.42 -4.88
N GLY A 165 5.30 -22.50 -5.00
CA GLY A 165 3.89 -22.76 -4.74
C GLY A 165 3.07 -22.64 -6.01
N HIS A 166 1.88 -23.23 -5.99
CA HIS A 166 0.83 -23.05 -7.01
C HIS A 166 1.27 -23.31 -8.45
N LEU A 167 2.04 -24.38 -8.68
CA LEU A 167 2.43 -24.79 -10.04
C LEU A 167 1.23 -25.18 -10.90
N ASN A 168 0.12 -25.62 -10.27
CA ASN A 168 -1.12 -25.92 -10.98
C ASN A 168 -1.74 -24.69 -11.66
N ASP A 169 -1.33 -23.47 -11.31
CA ASP A 169 -1.78 -22.25 -11.98
C ASP A 169 -1.32 -22.14 -13.44
N GLU A 170 -0.30 -22.90 -13.88
CA GLU A 170 0.09 -22.98 -15.29
C GLU A 170 -1.06 -23.49 -16.19
N SER A 171 -2.07 -24.12 -15.60
CA SER A 171 -3.29 -24.60 -16.26
C SER A 171 -4.52 -24.34 -15.37
N ALA A 172 -4.76 -23.08 -15.02
CA ALA A 172 -5.85 -22.67 -14.15
C ALA A 172 -7.20 -22.60 -14.87
N SER A 173 -8.26 -23.13 -14.24
CA SER A 173 -9.63 -23.04 -14.76
C SER A 173 -10.23 -21.66 -14.50
N VAL A 174 -10.88 -21.10 -15.52
CA VAL A 174 -11.55 -19.80 -15.44
C VAL A 174 -13.02 -19.98 -15.05
N TYR A 175 -13.47 -19.15 -14.11
CA TYR A 175 -14.84 -19.11 -13.59
C TYR A 175 -15.46 -17.73 -13.82
N PHE A 176 -16.79 -17.72 -13.95
CA PHE A 176 -17.55 -16.48 -13.83
C PHE A 176 -17.42 -15.94 -12.40
N THR A 177 -17.36 -14.62 -12.23
CA THR A 177 -17.38 -13.98 -10.91
C THR A 177 -18.58 -14.48 -10.10
N PRO A 178 -18.37 -15.09 -8.92
CA PRO A 178 -19.46 -15.55 -8.09
C PRO A 178 -20.16 -14.37 -7.40
N SER A 179 -21.36 -14.61 -6.88
CA SER A 179 -21.96 -13.73 -5.88
C SER A 179 -21.23 -13.91 -4.54
N PHE A 180 -21.02 -12.81 -3.81
CA PHE A 180 -20.46 -12.82 -2.47
C PHE A 180 -21.56 -12.58 -1.43
N THR A 181 -21.49 -13.28 -0.31
CA THR A 181 -22.37 -13.04 0.84
C THR A 181 -21.90 -11.81 1.62
N LYS A 182 -22.70 -11.36 2.60
CA LYS A 182 -22.32 -10.28 3.53
C LYS A 182 -21.16 -10.60 4.49
N ASN A 183 -20.71 -11.87 4.50
CA ASN A 183 -19.56 -12.35 5.27
C ASN A 183 -18.45 -12.76 4.29
N ASP A 184 -18.46 -12.19 3.08
CA ASP A 184 -17.36 -12.27 2.11
C ASP A 184 -17.09 -13.66 1.53
N SER A 185 -17.94 -14.63 1.90
CA SER A 185 -17.91 -15.96 1.31
C SER A 185 -18.46 -15.93 -0.12
N ALA A 186 -17.72 -16.49 -1.05
CA ALA A 186 -18.15 -16.71 -2.42
C ALA A 186 -19.17 -17.86 -2.51
N GLY A 187 -20.13 -17.70 -3.42
CA GLY A 187 -21.09 -18.74 -3.77
C GLY A 187 -20.45 -19.91 -4.52
N ALA A 188 -21.30 -20.80 -5.05
CA ALA A 188 -20.85 -21.88 -5.93
C ALA A 188 -20.19 -21.31 -7.19
N LEU A 189 -19.03 -21.86 -7.57
CA LEU A 189 -18.29 -21.39 -8.74
C LEU A 189 -18.79 -22.10 -10.01
N THR A 190 -19.00 -21.33 -11.08
CA THR A 190 -19.41 -21.83 -12.40
C THR A 190 -18.27 -21.64 -13.39
N ALA A 191 -17.72 -22.73 -13.91
CA ALA A 191 -16.62 -22.69 -14.88
C ALA A 191 -17.10 -22.12 -16.22
N THR A 192 -16.27 -21.31 -16.85
CA THR A 192 -16.49 -20.80 -18.22
C THR A 192 -16.12 -21.82 -19.29
N GLY A 193 -15.29 -22.81 -18.92
CA GLY A 193 -14.66 -23.77 -19.82
C GLY A 193 -13.30 -23.31 -20.36
N ALA A 194 -12.90 -22.06 -20.13
CA ALA A 194 -11.57 -21.58 -20.46
C ALA A 194 -10.53 -22.05 -19.42
N VAL A 195 -9.30 -22.25 -19.90
CA VAL A 195 -8.12 -22.56 -19.10
C VAL A 195 -7.01 -21.61 -19.55
N ILE A 196 -6.31 -21.01 -18.59
CA ILE A 196 -5.21 -20.08 -18.84
C ILE A 196 -3.99 -20.46 -18.01
N ASP A 197 -2.82 -19.98 -18.42
CA ASP A 197 -1.67 -19.88 -17.52
C ASP A 197 -1.86 -18.64 -16.64
N ALA A 198 -2.07 -18.84 -15.33
CA ALA A 198 -2.17 -17.80 -14.32
C ALA A 198 -0.98 -17.83 -13.33
N SER A 199 0.08 -18.59 -13.64
CA SER A 199 1.26 -18.74 -12.79
C SER A 199 2.13 -17.48 -12.77
N GLY A 200 2.92 -17.30 -11.71
CA GLY A 200 3.71 -16.08 -11.50
C GLY A 200 2.97 -15.03 -10.68
N GLY A 201 3.48 -13.80 -10.68
CA GLY A 201 2.96 -12.71 -9.87
C GLY A 201 3.30 -12.86 -8.39
N TRP A 202 2.78 -12.00 -7.53
CA TRP A 202 3.00 -12.03 -6.09
C TRP A 202 1.69 -12.39 -5.39
N TRP A 203 1.80 -13.13 -4.30
CA TRP A 203 0.71 -13.18 -3.33
C TRP A 203 0.42 -11.79 -2.79
N ASP A 204 -0.86 -11.47 -2.66
CA ASP A 204 -1.32 -10.13 -2.36
C ASP A 204 -0.93 -9.67 -0.95
N ALA A 205 -1.11 -10.54 0.04
CA ALA A 205 -0.79 -10.22 1.41
C ALA A 205 -0.31 -11.45 2.21
N GLY A 206 -0.96 -11.71 3.34
CA GLY A 206 -0.68 -12.88 4.19
C GLY A 206 -1.38 -14.15 3.71
N ASP A 207 -2.32 -14.02 2.78
CA ASP A 207 -2.94 -15.08 2.00
C ASP A 207 -2.16 -15.31 0.69
N TYR A 208 -2.60 -16.26 -0.12
CA TYR A 208 -1.99 -16.58 -1.41
C TYR A 208 -2.82 -16.14 -2.62
N MET A 209 -3.83 -15.29 -2.41
CA MET A 209 -4.61 -14.73 -3.52
C MET A 209 -3.78 -13.73 -4.34
N LYS A 210 -4.22 -13.47 -5.58
CA LYS A 210 -3.59 -12.49 -6.47
C LYS A 210 -4.67 -11.66 -7.15
N PHE A 211 -4.53 -10.34 -7.14
CA PHE A 211 -5.52 -9.43 -7.70
C PHE A 211 -4.88 -8.48 -8.69
N VAL A 212 -5.54 -8.22 -9.83
CA VAL A 212 -5.06 -7.23 -10.79
C VAL A 212 -5.02 -5.83 -10.17
N GLU A 213 -6.00 -5.49 -9.33
CA GLU A 213 -6.09 -4.19 -8.64
C GLU A 213 -4.79 -3.79 -7.91
N THR A 214 -4.39 -4.57 -6.91
CA THR A 214 -3.22 -4.32 -6.06
C THR A 214 -1.91 -4.56 -6.79
N HIS A 215 -1.88 -5.57 -7.66
CA HIS A 215 -0.69 -5.93 -8.42
C HIS A 215 -0.34 -4.87 -9.44
N SER A 216 -1.35 -4.29 -10.13
CA SER A 216 -1.18 -3.19 -11.07
C SER A 216 -0.59 -1.96 -10.38
N TYR A 217 -1.16 -1.52 -9.25
CA TYR A 217 -0.59 -0.42 -8.47
C TYR A 217 0.88 -0.65 -8.08
N THR A 218 1.21 -1.85 -7.60
CA THR A 218 2.59 -2.21 -7.22
C THR A 218 3.54 -2.15 -8.43
N VAL A 219 3.14 -2.71 -9.57
CA VAL A 219 3.92 -2.70 -10.80
C VAL A 219 4.16 -1.27 -11.28
N GLY A 220 3.12 -0.45 -11.34
CA GLY A 220 3.22 0.94 -11.77
C GLY A 220 4.16 1.76 -10.88
N MET A 221 4.06 1.63 -9.55
CA MET A 221 4.98 2.29 -8.62
C MET A 221 6.43 1.83 -8.81
N MET A 222 6.69 0.53 -9.01
CA MET A 222 8.04 0.03 -9.30
C MET A 222 8.58 0.59 -10.62
N LEU A 223 7.77 0.61 -11.68
CA LEU A 223 8.18 1.09 -13.00
C LEU A 223 8.45 2.59 -13.01
N THR A 224 7.62 3.40 -12.35
CA THR A 224 7.88 4.83 -12.12
C THR A 224 9.20 5.02 -11.39
N GLY A 225 9.45 4.23 -10.33
CA GLY A 225 10.71 4.26 -9.60
C GLY A 225 11.93 3.90 -10.47
N VAL A 226 11.84 2.84 -11.28
CA VAL A 226 12.89 2.43 -12.23
C VAL A 226 13.18 3.52 -13.26
N ARG A 227 12.12 4.15 -13.81
CA ARG A 227 12.20 5.20 -14.83
C ARG A 227 12.83 6.48 -14.29
N ASP A 228 12.36 6.95 -13.13
CA ASP A 228 12.69 8.29 -12.63
C ASP A 228 13.90 8.29 -11.68
N PHE A 229 14.19 7.16 -11.04
CA PHE A 229 15.36 6.98 -10.17
C PHE A 229 16.29 5.84 -10.65
N PRO A 230 16.77 5.85 -11.90
CA PRO A 230 17.51 4.71 -12.48
C PRO A 230 18.83 4.40 -11.76
N GLY A 231 19.42 5.36 -11.04
CA GLY A 231 20.60 5.15 -10.20
C GLY A 231 20.30 4.51 -8.84
N GLN A 232 19.05 4.52 -8.38
CA GLN A 232 18.64 3.96 -7.08
C GLN A 232 17.81 2.70 -7.24
N MET A 233 16.88 2.69 -8.20
CA MET A 233 15.92 1.61 -8.45
C MET A 233 16.10 0.90 -9.80
N GLY A 234 16.87 1.47 -10.73
CA GLY A 234 17.07 0.91 -12.08
C GLY A 234 18.45 0.29 -12.31
N SER A 235 18.88 0.25 -13.57
CA SER A 235 20.13 -0.38 -14.01
C SER A 235 21.42 0.25 -13.45
N GLY A 236 21.33 1.48 -12.93
CA GLY A 236 22.44 2.14 -12.24
C GLY A 236 22.58 1.74 -10.76
N SER A 237 21.60 1.03 -10.19
CA SER A 237 21.64 0.57 -8.80
C SER A 237 22.43 -0.73 -8.66
N SER A 238 23.37 -0.77 -7.71
CA SER A 238 24.14 -1.98 -7.41
C SER A 238 23.45 -2.95 -6.44
N ALA A 239 22.39 -2.51 -5.75
CA ALA A 239 21.78 -3.25 -4.65
C ALA A 239 20.25 -3.35 -4.71
N SER A 240 19.59 -2.50 -5.52
CA SER A 240 18.14 -2.40 -5.54
C SER A 240 17.64 -2.14 -6.95
N ASN A 241 18.07 -2.94 -7.93
CA ASN A 241 17.55 -2.84 -9.28
C ASN A 241 16.21 -3.59 -9.40
N PHE A 242 15.11 -2.84 -9.39
CA PHE A 242 13.74 -3.36 -9.48
C PHE A 242 13.32 -3.76 -10.90
N THR A 243 14.13 -3.50 -11.94
CA THR A 243 13.73 -3.75 -13.34
C THR A 243 13.23 -5.17 -13.58
N ALA A 244 13.95 -6.18 -13.04
CA ALA A 244 13.57 -7.58 -13.20
C ALA A 244 12.37 -7.99 -12.33
N GLU A 245 12.14 -7.30 -11.21
CA GLU A 245 10.98 -7.53 -10.34
C GLU A 245 9.73 -6.91 -10.95
N ALA A 246 9.82 -5.69 -11.47
CA ALA A 246 8.75 -5.04 -12.22
C ALA A 246 8.35 -5.86 -13.47
N GLN A 247 9.33 -6.41 -14.20
CA GLN A 247 9.05 -7.32 -15.32
C GLN A 247 8.30 -8.58 -14.86
N PHE A 248 8.68 -9.16 -13.72
CA PHE A 248 8.01 -10.35 -13.19
C PHE A 248 6.53 -10.08 -12.87
N GLY A 249 6.20 -8.89 -12.36
CA GLY A 249 4.82 -8.47 -12.17
C GLY A 249 4.08 -8.21 -13.49
N LEU A 250 4.70 -7.49 -14.43
CA LEU A 250 4.16 -7.24 -15.77
C LEU A 250 3.86 -8.54 -16.53
N ASP A 251 4.71 -9.56 -16.40
CA ASP A 251 4.51 -10.86 -17.02
C ASP A 251 3.23 -11.55 -16.50
N TRP A 252 2.91 -11.37 -15.21
CA TRP A 252 1.65 -11.86 -14.65
C TRP A 252 0.46 -11.02 -15.13
N LEU A 253 0.56 -9.69 -15.18
CA LEU A 253 -0.50 -8.84 -15.73
C LEU A 253 -0.82 -9.16 -17.20
N GLN A 254 0.20 -9.46 -18.02
CA GLN A 254 0.00 -9.91 -19.41
C GLN A 254 -0.74 -11.24 -19.50
N LYS A 255 -0.57 -12.16 -18.54
CA LYS A 255 -1.34 -13.41 -18.47
C LYS A 255 -2.80 -13.17 -18.09
N MET A 256 -3.05 -12.14 -17.30
CA MET A 256 -4.39 -11.70 -16.90
C MET A 256 -5.12 -10.90 -18.00
N TRP A 257 -4.43 -10.59 -19.10
CA TRP A 257 -4.97 -9.94 -20.28
C TRP A 257 -4.82 -10.81 -21.55
N ALA A 258 -5.91 -11.45 -21.97
CA ALA A 258 -5.92 -12.20 -23.23
C ALA A 258 -6.21 -11.26 -24.42
N ASP A 259 -5.16 -10.62 -24.93
CA ASP A 259 -5.23 -9.59 -25.97
C ASP A 259 -5.97 -10.03 -27.24
N SER A 260 -5.73 -11.27 -27.70
CA SER A 260 -6.36 -11.82 -28.92
C SER A 260 -7.89 -11.87 -28.87
N THR A 261 -8.46 -12.07 -27.68
CA THR A 261 -9.90 -12.04 -27.45
C THR A 261 -10.35 -10.76 -26.78
N LYS A 262 -9.41 -9.91 -26.34
CA LYS A 262 -9.66 -8.76 -25.49
C LYS A 262 -10.45 -9.14 -24.23
N THR A 263 -9.98 -10.17 -23.52
CA THR A 263 -10.62 -10.67 -22.28
C THR A 263 -9.75 -10.35 -21.09
N LEU A 264 -10.33 -9.72 -20.08
CA LEU A 264 -9.68 -9.46 -18.79
C LEU A 264 -10.05 -10.55 -17.77
N TYR A 265 -9.03 -11.07 -17.10
CA TYR A 265 -9.13 -11.80 -15.84
C TYR A 265 -8.64 -10.88 -14.72
N TYR A 266 -9.28 -10.88 -13.55
CA TYR A 266 -8.96 -9.87 -12.52
C TYR A 266 -8.47 -10.46 -11.21
N GLN A 267 -8.62 -11.77 -11.00
CA GLN A 267 -8.29 -12.41 -9.73
C GLN A 267 -7.93 -13.88 -9.89
N VAL A 268 -7.00 -14.34 -9.07
CA VAL A 268 -6.64 -15.75 -8.87
C VAL A 268 -6.89 -16.12 -7.42
N ALA A 269 -7.46 -17.31 -7.23
CA ALA A 269 -7.91 -17.85 -5.96
C ALA A 269 -9.17 -17.18 -5.38
N VAL A 270 -9.66 -17.74 -4.27
CA VAL A 270 -10.88 -17.34 -3.59
C VAL A 270 -10.66 -17.36 -2.07
N ALA A 271 -11.15 -16.33 -1.38
CA ALA A 271 -10.93 -16.15 0.05
C ALA A 271 -11.59 -17.25 0.89
N SER A 272 -12.91 -17.43 0.72
CA SER A 272 -13.68 -18.47 1.41
C SER A 272 -14.90 -18.86 0.58
N GLY A 273 -15.27 -20.15 0.63
CA GLY A 273 -16.50 -20.67 0.03
C GLY A 273 -17.64 -20.88 1.02
N GLY A 274 -17.46 -20.45 2.28
CA GLY A 274 -18.37 -20.75 3.37
C GLY A 274 -18.53 -22.27 3.57
N HIS A 275 -19.74 -22.79 3.33
CA HIS A 275 -20.02 -24.23 3.46
C HIS A 275 -19.78 -25.02 2.16
N ASN A 276 -19.42 -24.36 1.05
CA ASN A 276 -19.30 -25.00 -0.26
C ASN A 276 -17.92 -25.62 -0.50
N TYR A 277 -16.87 -24.92 -0.06
CA TYR A 277 -15.47 -25.29 -0.25
C TYR A 277 -14.58 -24.44 0.67
N VAL A 278 -13.34 -24.88 0.81
CA VAL A 278 -12.28 -24.18 1.55
C VAL A 278 -11.53 -23.25 0.58
N GLY A 279 -11.41 -21.99 0.95
CA GLY A 279 -10.60 -20.97 0.29
C GLY A 279 -9.37 -20.59 1.09
N ASP A 280 -8.64 -19.59 0.59
CA ASP A 280 -7.33 -19.20 1.10
C ASP A 280 -7.34 -18.72 2.56
N HIS A 281 -8.42 -18.05 2.97
CA HIS A 281 -8.57 -17.45 4.30
C HIS A 281 -9.07 -18.43 5.36
N ASP A 282 -9.44 -19.65 4.95
CA ASP A 282 -10.00 -20.64 5.86
C ASP A 282 -8.91 -21.48 6.57
N ILE A 283 -7.66 -21.48 6.07
CA ILE A 283 -6.58 -22.37 6.54
C ILE A 283 -5.18 -21.74 6.50
N TRP A 284 -4.34 -22.09 7.48
CA TRP A 284 -2.92 -21.72 7.52
C TRP A 284 -2.04 -22.84 6.94
N ARG A 285 -1.17 -22.49 6.00
CA ARG A 285 -0.27 -23.44 5.34
C ARG A 285 0.96 -22.74 4.79
N LEU A 286 1.87 -23.51 4.21
CA LEU A 286 2.96 -23.01 3.37
C LEU A 286 2.55 -23.19 1.91
N PRO A 287 2.90 -22.25 1.01
CA PRO A 287 2.38 -22.23 -0.37
C PRO A 287 2.83 -23.44 -1.20
N GLN A 288 4.01 -24.01 -0.89
CA GLN A 288 4.50 -25.23 -1.55
C GLN A 288 3.70 -26.50 -1.22
N ALA A 289 2.76 -26.43 -0.27
CA ALA A 289 1.88 -27.56 0.05
C ALA A 289 0.59 -27.56 -0.79
N ASP A 290 0.27 -26.45 -1.46
CA ASP A 290 -1.06 -26.20 -2.01
C ASP A 290 -1.39 -27.11 -3.19
N ASP A 291 -0.43 -27.37 -4.08
CA ASP A 291 -0.65 -28.12 -5.33
C ASP A 291 -1.17 -29.55 -5.14
N ASN A 292 -0.96 -30.13 -3.94
CA ASN A 292 -1.42 -31.48 -3.59
C ASN A 292 -2.14 -31.51 -2.23
N TYR A 293 -2.60 -30.35 -1.74
CA TYR A 293 -3.14 -30.20 -0.40
C TYR A 293 -4.32 -31.15 -0.18
N GLN A 294 -4.20 -32.03 0.82
CA GLN A 294 -5.21 -33.05 1.15
C GLN A 294 -5.67 -33.89 -0.06
N GLY A 295 -4.77 -34.13 -1.03
CA GLY A 295 -5.07 -34.86 -2.26
C GLY A 295 -6.08 -34.18 -3.18
N CYS A 296 -6.29 -32.87 -3.02
CA CYS A 296 -7.17 -32.04 -3.85
C CYS A 296 -8.64 -32.46 -3.83
N ALA A 297 -9.02 -33.27 -2.85
CA ALA A 297 -10.39 -33.72 -2.65
C ALA A 297 -11.24 -32.61 -2.04
N SER A 298 -12.56 -32.69 -2.25
CA SER A 298 -13.50 -31.80 -1.58
C SER A 298 -13.34 -31.87 -0.05
N PRO A 299 -13.33 -30.72 0.67
CA PRO A 299 -13.63 -29.35 0.20
C PRO A 299 -12.43 -28.52 -0.29
N TYR A 300 -11.24 -29.11 -0.44
CA TYR A 300 -9.96 -28.42 -0.70
C TYR A 300 -9.59 -28.26 -2.18
N GLN A 301 -10.47 -28.61 -3.11
CA GLN A 301 -10.15 -28.60 -4.54
C GLN A 301 -9.64 -27.24 -5.05
N TYR A 302 -10.11 -26.13 -4.46
CA TYR A 302 -9.71 -24.78 -4.85
C TYR A 302 -8.46 -24.25 -4.13
N ILE A 303 -7.89 -25.04 -3.20
CA ILE A 303 -6.52 -24.82 -2.71
C ILE A 303 -5.53 -25.34 -3.76
N CYS A 304 -5.75 -26.55 -4.29
CA CYS A 304 -4.89 -27.10 -5.34
C CYS A 304 -5.07 -26.47 -6.71
N HIS A 305 -6.33 -26.21 -7.10
CA HIS A 305 -6.70 -25.72 -8.43
C HIS A 305 -7.40 -24.38 -8.26
N ARG A 306 -6.59 -23.36 -8.02
CA ARG A 306 -7.08 -22.03 -7.66
C ARG A 306 -7.90 -21.45 -8.82
N PRO A 307 -9.14 -20.98 -8.57
CA PRO A 307 -9.98 -20.44 -9.63
C PRO A 307 -9.42 -19.12 -10.14
N VAL A 308 -9.50 -18.88 -11.45
CA VAL A 308 -9.33 -17.56 -12.05
C VAL A 308 -10.70 -16.94 -12.26
N PHE A 309 -10.91 -15.69 -11.85
CA PHE A 309 -12.14 -14.97 -12.15
C PHE A 309 -11.98 -14.02 -13.33
N GLN A 310 -12.91 -14.17 -14.28
CA GLN A 310 -13.05 -13.30 -15.43
C GLN A 310 -13.80 -12.01 -15.08
N ASN A 311 -13.51 -10.91 -15.79
CA ASN A 311 -14.28 -9.67 -15.72
C ASN A 311 -15.81 -9.93 -15.69
N PRO A 312 -16.54 -9.43 -14.68
CA PRO A 312 -17.98 -9.66 -14.57
C PRO A 312 -18.80 -9.05 -15.72
N ALA A 313 -18.28 -8.04 -16.42
CA ALA A 313 -18.96 -7.45 -17.57
C ALA A 313 -19.02 -8.39 -18.79
N GLY A 314 -18.21 -9.46 -18.80
CA GLY A 314 -18.24 -10.48 -19.84
C GLY A 314 -16.84 -10.90 -20.31
N GLY A 315 -16.82 -11.64 -21.42
CA GLY A 315 -15.61 -12.21 -22.01
C GLY A 315 -15.04 -11.31 -23.09
N SER A 316 -14.91 -11.88 -24.28
CA SER A 316 -14.25 -11.22 -25.41
C SER A 316 -14.82 -9.83 -25.70
N GLY A 317 -13.95 -8.81 -25.64
CA GLY A 317 -14.27 -7.42 -25.95
C GLY A 317 -15.21 -6.74 -24.96
N ALA A 318 -15.44 -7.33 -23.78
CA ALA A 318 -16.28 -6.72 -22.77
C ALA A 318 -15.64 -5.42 -22.23
N PRO A 319 -16.45 -4.38 -21.92
CA PRO A 319 -15.94 -3.18 -21.27
C PRO A 319 -15.27 -3.50 -19.94
N ILE A 320 -14.20 -2.77 -19.62
CA ILE A 320 -13.39 -2.93 -18.41
C ILE A 320 -13.73 -1.80 -17.43
N SER A 321 -13.77 -2.10 -16.12
CA SER A 321 -13.91 -1.05 -15.10
C SER A 321 -12.82 0.00 -15.27
N PRO A 322 -13.16 1.30 -15.22
CA PRO A 322 -12.22 2.33 -15.65
C PRO A 322 -10.96 2.44 -14.76
N ASN A 323 -11.06 2.12 -13.47
CA ASN A 323 -9.90 2.05 -12.57
C ASN A 323 -8.87 1.02 -13.06
N ILE A 324 -9.31 -0.23 -13.28
CA ILE A 324 -8.45 -1.30 -13.82
C ILE A 324 -7.93 -0.96 -15.22
N ALA A 325 -8.77 -0.40 -16.09
CA ALA A 325 -8.36 -0.05 -17.45
C ALA A 325 -7.29 1.05 -17.47
N GLY A 326 -7.46 2.09 -16.65
CA GLY A 326 -6.51 3.18 -16.51
C GLY A 326 -5.16 2.72 -15.95
N ARG A 327 -5.17 1.98 -14.82
CA ARG A 327 -3.92 1.49 -14.20
C ARG A 327 -3.15 0.52 -15.09
N LEU A 328 -3.82 -0.47 -15.69
CA LEU A 328 -3.15 -1.41 -16.61
C LEU A 328 -2.59 -0.70 -17.85
N ALA A 329 -3.29 0.31 -18.36
CA ALA A 329 -2.77 1.13 -19.44
C ALA A 329 -1.50 1.89 -19.01
N ALA A 330 -1.47 2.43 -17.79
CA ALA A 330 -0.29 3.07 -17.22
C ALA A 330 0.88 2.08 -17.09
N ASP A 331 0.66 0.91 -16.48
CA ASP A 331 1.67 -0.13 -16.30
C ASP A 331 2.32 -0.54 -17.62
N PHE A 332 1.50 -0.81 -18.64
CA PHE A 332 1.99 -1.26 -19.92
C PHE A 332 2.60 -0.14 -20.78
N ALA A 333 2.15 1.11 -20.63
CA ALA A 333 2.81 2.26 -21.24
C ALA A 333 4.19 2.51 -20.60
N LEU A 334 4.28 2.41 -19.27
CA LEU A 334 5.55 2.45 -18.52
C LEU A 334 6.48 1.29 -18.92
N CYS A 335 5.95 0.08 -19.07
CA CYS A 335 6.67 -1.08 -19.61
C CYS A 335 7.32 -0.73 -20.95
N TYR A 336 6.57 -0.14 -21.88
CA TYR A 336 7.13 0.26 -23.16
C TYR A 336 8.33 1.20 -22.99
N LYS A 337 8.22 2.23 -22.14
CA LYS A 337 9.32 3.18 -21.88
C LYS A 337 10.55 2.51 -21.28
N VAL A 338 10.36 1.67 -20.26
CA VAL A 338 11.46 1.03 -19.51
C VAL A 338 12.18 0.00 -20.38
N PHE A 339 11.47 -0.76 -21.21
CA PHE A 339 12.03 -1.88 -21.97
C PHE A 339 12.31 -1.58 -23.44
N ALA A 340 11.90 -0.43 -24.01
CA ALA A 340 12.10 -0.13 -25.44
C ALA A 340 13.56 -0.28 -25.92
N ALA A 341 14.53 0.10 -25.09
CA ALA A 341 15.95 0.02 -25.44
C ALA A 341 16.57 -1.37 -25.23
N SER A 342 16.06 -2.16 -24.28
CA SER A 342 16.65 -3.45 -23.87
C SER A 342 15.92 -4.66 -24.47
N ASN A 343 14.61 -4.55 -24.70
CA ASN A 343 13.74 -5.60 -25.24
C ASN A 343 12.55 -4.99 -26.00
N ALA A 344 12.82 -4.52 -27.23
CA ALA A 344 11.81 -3.85 -28.06
C ALA A 344 10.58 -4.73 -28.37
N ALA A 345 10.74 -6.06 -28.49
CA ALA A 345 9.62 -6.95 -28.77
C ALA A 345 8.62 -6.99 -27.59
N TYR A 346 9.13 -7.10 -26.36
CA TYR A 346 8.32 -7.06 -25.15
C TYR A 346 7.68 -5.69 -24.93
N ALA A 347 8.47 -4.61 -25.09
CA ALA A 347 7.97 -3.24 -25.00
C ALA A 347 6.81 -3.02 -25.99
N ASN A 348 6.96 -3.45 -27.25
CA ASN A 348 5.93 -3.34 -28.27
C ASN A 348 4.64 -4.10 -27.92
N GLN A 349 4.76 -5.29 -27.33
CA GLN A 349 3.61 -6.04 -26.83
C GLN A 349 2.91 -5.28 -25.70
N CYS A 350 3.67 -4.72 -24.75
CA CYS A 350 3.11 -3.89 -23.70
C CYS A 350 2.31 -2.71 -24.28
N LEU A 351 2.88 -1.94 -25.22
CA LEU A 351 2.17 -0.78 -25.77
C LEU A 351 0.86 -1.16 -26.49
N LEU A 352 0.83 -2.30 -27.19
CA LEU A 352 -0.41 -2.83 -27.79
C LEU A 352 -1.46 -3.18 -26.71
N SER A 353 -1.06 -3.89 -25.65
CA SER A 353 -1.95 -4.19 -24.51
C SER A 353 -2.48 -2.91 -23.86
N ALA A 354 -1.62 -1.90 -23.67
CA ALA A 354 -1.97 -0.63 -23.06
C ALA A 354 -3.13 0.07 -23.81
N GLU A 355 -2.99 0.23 -25.12
CA GLU A 355 -4.02 0.90 -25.93
C GLU A 355 -5.31 0.08 -26.04
N HIS A 356 -5.21 -1.24 -26.23
CA HIS A 356 -6.39 -2.10 -26.29
C HIS A 356 -7.21 -2.10 -25.01
N ILE A 357 -6.55 -2.08 -23.85
CA ILE A 357 -7.22 -2.03 -22.54
C ILE A 357 -7.83 -0.64 -22.32
N PHE A 358 -7.09 0.43 -22.59
CA PHE A 358 -7.59 1.80 -22.44
C PHE A 358 -8.84 2.07 -23.29
N ASP A 359 -8.87 1.58 -24.54
CA ASP A 359 -10.01 1.72 -25.44
C ASP A 359 -11.27 0.97 -24.98
N LEU A 360 -11.13 -0.01 -24.09
CA LEU A 360 -12.24 -0.77 -23.51
C LEU A 360 -12.73 -0.22 -22.17
N ALA A 361 -12.15 0.86 -21.66
CA ALA A 361 -12.57 1.47 -20.41
C ALA A 361 -14.06 1.87 -20.45
N ASN A 362 -14.84 1.38 -19.48
CA ASN A 362 -16.21 1.81 -19.25
C ASN A 362 -16.22 3.11 -18.46
N THR A 363 -16.09 4.25 -19.15
CA THR A 363 -16.02 5.58 -18.52
C THR A 363 -17.39 6.14 -18.09
N ALA A 364 -18.40 5.27 -17.97
CA ALA A 364 -19.70 5.56 -17.37
C ALA A 364 -20.13 4.37 -16.50
N PRO A 365 -19.34 4.00 -15.48
CA PRO A 365 -19.59 2.80 -14.69
C PRO A 365 -20.90 2.94 -13.89
N THR A 366 -21.59 1.81 -13.70
CA THR A 366 -22.79 1.72 -12.86
C THR A 366 -22.56 0.71 -11.74
N GLY A 367 -22.88 1.09 -10.50
CA GLY A 367 -22.60 0.26 -9.33
C GLY A 367 -21.17 0.39 -8.84
N ASN A 368 -20.69 -0.61 -8.12
CA ASN A 368 -19.30 -0.65 -7.64
C ASN A 368 -18.34 -0.83 -8.81
N LEU A 369 -17.14 -0.26 -8.69
CA LEU A 369 -16.03 -0.55 -9.58
C LEU A 369 -15.62 -2.02 -9.45
N LEU A 370 -15.00 -2.57 -10.50
CA LEU A 370 -14.30 -3.83 -10.38
C LEU A 370 -12.96 -3.56 -9.71
N THR A 371 -12.77 -4.15 -8.52
CA THR A 371 -11.49 -4.18 -7.84
C THR A 371 -11.09 -5.64 -7.63
N VAL A 372 -11.64 -6.24 -6.57
CA VAL A 372 -11.48 -7.65 -6.21
C VAL A 372 -12.82 -8.27 -5.82
N GLY A 373 -12.85 -9.59 -5.68
CA GLY A 373 -14.00 -10.35 -5.21
C GLY A 373 -13.66 -11.02 -3.87
N PRO A 374 -14.24 -10.57 -2.75
CA PRO A 374 -15.30 -9.57 -2.60
C PRO A 374 -14.80 -8.11 -2.62
N PHE A 375 -15.67 -7.19 -3.03
CA PHE A 375 -15.33 -5.78 -3.26
C PHE A 375 -14.79 -5.04 -2.03
N ASP A 376 -15.23 -5.42 -0.83
CA ASP A 376 -14.89 -4.73 0.42
C ASP A 376 -13.46 -5.00 0.92
N PHE A 377 -12.72 -5.91 0.29
CA PHE A 377 -11.29 -6.08 0.54
C PHE A 377 -10.48 -4.88 0.05
N TYR A 378 -10.84 -4.36 -1.13
CA TYR A 378 -10.24 -3.17 -1.72
C TYR A 378 -11.35 -2.30 -2.34
N PRO A 379 -12.11 -1.53 -1.52
CA PRO A 379 -13.34 -0.87 -1.94
C PRO A 379 -13.07 0.49 -2.61
N GLU A 380 -12.30 0.49 -3.68
CA GLU A 380 -12.06 1.70 -4.45
C GLU A 380 -13.36 2.27 -5.04
N THR A 381 -13.49 3.60 -5.02
CA THR A 381 -14.63 4.33 -5.57
C THR A 381 -14.25 5.47 -6.53
N GLU A 382 -12.96 5.80 -6.57
CA GLU A 382 -12.35 6.74 -7.50
C GLU A 382 -11.86 5.95 -8.73
N TRP A 383 -11.79 6.59 -9.90
CA TRP A 383 -11.31 5.95 -11.14
C TRP A 383 -10.80 6.96 -12.17
N ARG A 384 -11.09 8.25 -11.97
CA ARG A 384 -10.79 9.29 -12.95
C ARG A 384 -9.30 9.58 -12.96
N ASP A 385 -8.68 9.55 -11.79
CA ASP A 385 -7.23 9.53 -11.60
C ASP A 385 -6.54 8.35 -12.29
N ASP A 386 -7.10 7.13 -12.30
CA ASP A 386 -6.52 6.00 -13.02
C ASP A 386 -6.55 6.23 -14.53
N MET A 387 -7.68 6.74 -15.03
CA MET A 387 -7.84 7.07 -16.44
C MET A 387 -6.96 8.28 -16.83
N GLU A 388 -6.72 9.21 -15.92
CA GLU A 388 -5.73 10.27 -16.07
C GLU A 388 -4.33 9.70 -16.18
N TRP A 389 -3.94 8.82 -15.27
CA TRP A 389 -2.61 8.22 -15.24
C TRP A 389 -2.34 7.39 -16.50
N GLY A 390 -3.27 6.49 -16.86
CA GLY A 390 -3.17 5.68 -18.07
C GLY A 390 -3.05 6.51 -19.34
N ALA A 391 -3.86 7.57 -19.48
CA ALA A 391 -3.78 8.47 -20.63
C ALA A 391 -2.44 9.24 -20.64
N THR A 392 -1.95 9.66 -19.49
CA THR A 392 -0.70 10.41 -19.37
C THR A 392 0.51 9.54 -19.74
N GLU A 393 0.55 8.30 -19.26
CA GLU A 393 1.65 7.39 -19.61
C GLU A 393 1.58 6.94 -21.07
N LEU A 394 0.38 6.76 -21.64
CA LEU A 394 0.22 6.54 -23.08
C LEU A 394 0.71 7.73 -23.91
N TYR A 395 0.46 8.97 -23.46
CA TYR A 395 1.08 10.15 -24.06
C TYR A 395 2.61 10.04 -24.04
N PHE A 396 3.23 9.71 -22.91
CA PHE A 396 4.69 9.57 -22.83
C PHE A 396 5.25 8.40 -23.66
N ALA A 397 4.51 7.30 -23.78
CA ALA A 397 4.87 6.13 -24.60
C ALA A 397 4.95 6.51 -26.07
N LEU A 398 3.96 7.22 -26.59
CA LEU A 398 3.93 7.67 -27.99
C LEU A 398 4.87 8.86 -28.22
N GLN A 399 4.99 9.76 -27.25
CA GLN A 399 5.82 10.96 -27.35
C GLN A 399 7.31 10.59 -27.40
N GLY A 400 7.94 10.91 -28.53
CA GLY A 400 9.38 10.66 -28.75
C GLY A 400 9.73 9.20 -29.08
N ALA A 401 8.75 8.33 -29.36
CA ALA A 401 9.02 7.01 -29.91
C ALA A 401 9.68 7.13 -31.30
N SER A 402 10.82 6.46 -31.49
CA SER A 402 11.54 6.43 -32.77
C SER A 402 10.93 5.45 -33.79
N SER A 403 10.25 4.42 -33.29
CA SER A 403 9.46 3.46 -34.05
C SER A 403 8.32 2.96 -33.18
N LEU A 404 7.11 2.90 -33.73
CA LEU A 404 5.94 2.35 -33.05
C LEU A 404 5.61 0.95 -33.60
N PRO A 405 5.09 0.02 -32.77
CA PRO A 405 4.58 -1.24 -33.27
C PRO A 405 3.41 -1.04 -34.23
N ALA A 406 3.28 -1.95 -35.18
CA ALA A 406 2.10 -1.98 -36.05
C ALA A 406 0.86 -2.41 -35.24
N GLY A 407 -0.32 -1.92 -35.64
CA GLY A 407 -1.59 -2.34 -35.06
C GLY A 407 -2.07 -1.51 -33.87
N LEU A 408 -1.33 -0.47 -33.46
CA LEU A 408 -1.81 0.47 -32.46
C LEU A 408 -3.11 1.16 -32.91
N PRO A 409 -4.17 1.17 -32.07
CA PRO A 409 -5.34 2.01 -32.27
C PRO A 409 -5.01 3.49 -32.53
N HIS A 410 -4.03 4.03 -31.80
CA HIS A 410 -3.65 5.45 -31.84
C HIS A 410 -2.12 5.60 -31.91
N THR A 411 -1.64 6.56 -32.70
CA THR A 411 -0.18 6.81 -32.82
C THR A 411 0.19 8.26 -32.56
N ASP A 412 -0.81 9.11 -32.36
CA ASP A 412 -0.62 10.53 -32.05
C ASP A 412 -0.69 10.72 -30.53
N PRO A 413 0.41 11.13 -29.85
CA PRO A 413 0.37 11.41 -28.41
C PRO A 413 -0.70 12.44 -28.04
N MET A 414 -1.03 13.38 -28.94
CA MET A 414 -2.08 14.38 -28.71
C MET A 414 -3.50 13.81 -28.70
N TYR A 415 -3.68 12.52 -28.99
CA TYR A 415 -4.93 11.82 -28.72
C TYR A 415 -5.17 11.64 -27.21
N TYR A 416 -4.12 11.36 -26.44
CA TYR A 416 -4.22 11.03 -25.01
C TYR A 416 -4.10 12.25 -24.09
N LEU A 417 -3.26 13.23 -24.42
CA LEU A 417 -3.05 14.40 -23.54
C LEU A 417 -4.35 15.16 -23.19
N PRO A 418 -5.27 15.46 -24.14
CA PRO A 418 -6.55 16.09 -23.81
C PRO A 418 -7.48 15.20 -22.97
N LYS A 419 -7.39 13.87 -23.11
CA LYS A 419 -8.17 12.93 -22.28
C LYS A 419 -7.66 12.92 -20.85
N ALA A 420 -6.35 12.85 -20.66
CA ALA A 420 -5.73 12.96 -19.35
C ALA A 420 -6.17 14.26 -18.66
N ALA A 421 -6.07 15.40 -19.35
CA ALA A 421 -6.54 16.68 -18.84
C ALA A 421 -8.04 16.71 -18.49
N THR A 422 -8.87 15.99 -19.26
CA THR A 422 -10.31 15.87 -18.98
C THR A 422 -10.57 15.07 -17.72
N TRP A 423 -9.88 13.96 -17.53
CA TRP A 423 -10.04 13.11 -16.35
C TRP A 423 -9.50 13.77 -15.08
N ALA A 424 -8.35 14.45 -15.18
CA ALA A 424 -7.81 15.28 -14.10
C ALA A 424 -8.81 16.37 -13.67
N ASN A 425 -9.38 17.10 -14.63
CA ASN A 425 -10.40 18.09 -14.31
C ASN A 425 -11.65 17.45 -13.68
N ALA A 426 -12.05 16.25 -14.12
CA ALA A 426 -13.17 15.52 -13.56
C ALA A 426 -12.90 15.04 -12.13
N TYR A 427 -11.66 14.68 -11.78
CA TYR A 427 -11.22 14.43 -10.41
C TYR A 427 -11.31 15.70 -9.56
N ILE A 428 -10.63 16.77 -9.97
CA ILE A 428 -10.53 18.05 -9.24
C ILE A 428 -11.90 18.71 -9.01
N THR A 429 -12.87 18.51 -9.91
CA THR A 429 -14.22 19.05 -9.76
C THR A 429 -15.25 18.02 -9.29
N GLY A 430 -14.79 16.81 -9.02
CA GLY A 430 -15.59 15.65 -8.68
C GLY A 430 -15.86 15.51 -7.18
N PRO A 431 -16.60 14.46 -6.79
CA PRO A 431 -16.98 14.22 -5.40
C PRO A 431 -15.81 13.81 -4.49
N ASN A 432 -14.74 13.28 -5.07
CA ASN A 432 -13.56 12.78 -4.35
C ASN A 432 -12.36 13.74 -4.45
N ASP A 433 -12.60 14.97 -4.92
CA ASP A 433 -11.62 16.04 -5.03
C ASP A 433 -10.80 16.21 -3.72
N ALA A 434 -9.50 15.91 -3.83
CA ALA A 434 -8.55 15.92 -2.73
C ALA A 434 -9.03 15.12 -1.50
N ALA A 435 -9.85 14.09 -1.68
CA ALA A 435 -10.43 13.30 -0.59
C ALA A 435 -9.41 12.36 0.05
N ASP A 436 -8.38 11.98 -0.70
CA ASP A 436 -7.30 11.10 -0.27
C ASP A 436 -5.92 11.61 -0.75
N THR A 437 -4.92 10.75 -0.64
CA THR A 437 -3.50 10.94 -0.94
C THR A 437 -3.04 9.75 -1.79
N LEU A 438 -1.91 9.85 -2.48
CA LEU A 438 -1.38 8.78 -3.33
C LEU A 438 -1.35 7.44 -2.58
N ASN A 439 -2.20 6.50 -2.96
CA ASN A 439 -2.22 5.16 -2.42
C ASN A 439 -2.87 4.22 -3.45
N LEU A 440 -3.17 2.99 -3.06
CA LEU A 440 -3.86 2.04 -3.93
C LEU A 440 -5.19 2.60 -4.45
N TYR A 441 -6.00 3.25 -3.61
CA TYR A 441 -7.36 3.67 -3.95
C TYR A 441 -7.48 5.05 -4.61
N ASP A 442 -6.39 5.81 -4.64
CA ASP A 442 -6.33 7.15 -5.22
C ASP A 442 -4.90 7.40 -5.71
N VAL A 443 -4.71 7.40 -7.03
CA VAL A 443 -3.43 7.63 -7.70
C VAL A 443 -3.28 9.07 -8.21
N SER A 444 -4.21 9.97 -7.88
CA SER A 444 -4.23 11.35 -8.37
C SER A 444 -2.92 12.10 -8.10
N GLY A 445 -2.26 11.82 -6.95
CA GLY A 445 -0.98 12.41 -6.61
C GLY A 445 0.07 12.21 -7.72
N LEU A 446 0.29 10.96 -8.12
CA LEU A 446 1.21 10.61 -9.20
C LEU A 446 0.65 11.03 -10.57
N ALA A 447 -0.65 10.82 -10.81
CA ALA A 447 -1.28 11.16 -12.08
C ALA A 447 -1.16 12.65 -12.43
N HIS A 448 -1.44 13.53 -11.45
CA HIS A 448 -1.32 14.98 -11.59
C HIS A 448 0.14 15.41 -11.80
N PHE A 449 1.09 14.79 -11.10
CA PHE A 449 2.52 15.05 -11.29
C PHE A 449 2.96 14.72 -12.72
N GLU A 450 2.59 13.54 -13.21
CA GLU A 450 2.91 13.10 -14.57
C GLU A 450 2.22 13.98 -15.63
N LEU A 451 0.95 14.33 -15.42
CA LEU A 451 0.20 15.14 -16.37
C LEU A 451 0.77 16.56 -16.45
N TYR A 452 1.20 17.14 -15.32
CA TYR A 452 1.91 18.41 -15.31
C TYR A 452 3.14 18.33 -16.24
N ARG A 453 3.99 17.32 -16.06
CA ARG A 453 5.18 17.10 -16.89
C ARG A 453 4.81 16.91 -18.36
N ALA A 454 3.72 16.20 -18.64
CA ALA A 454 3.25 15.95 -20.01
C ALA A 454 2.80 17.25 -20.70
N ILE A 455 2.08 18.13 -20.00
CA ILE A 455 1.64 19.44 -20.51
C ILE A 455 2.85 20.34 -20.81
N VAL A 456 3.82 20.40 -19.90
CA VAL A 456 5.09 21.13 -20.12
C VAL A 456 5.80 20.59 -21.37
N LEU A 457 5.94 19.27 -21.46
CA LEU A 457 6.63 18.61 -22.58
C LEU A 457 5.93 18.87 -23.92
N ALA A 458 4.60 18.98 -23.92
CA ALA A 458 3.80 19.32 -25.10
C ALA A 458 3.90 20.80 -25.51
N GLY A 459 4.60 21.63 -24.73
CA GLY A 459 4.72 23.07 -24.98
C GLY A 459 3.49 23.87 -24.56
N ASN A 460 2.79 23.44 -23.51
CA ASN A 460 1.64 24.14 -22.90
C ASN A 460 0.51 24.45 -23.89
N PRO A 461 -0.07 23.42 -24.54
CA PRO A 461 -1.12 23.62 -25.52
C PRO A 461 -2.38 24.26 -24.89
N SER A 462 -2.99 25.19 -25.62
CA SER A 462 -4.26 25.80 -25.20
C SER A 462 -5.45 24.86 -25.39
N GLY A 463 -6.50 25.02 -24.57
CA GLY A 463 -7.77 24.31 -24.75
C GLY A 463 -7.87 22.95 -24.05
N LEU A 464 -6.87 22.58 -23.26
CA LEU A 464 -6.99 21.48 -22.30
C LEU A 464 -8.05 21.79 -21.23
N ALA A 465 -8.71 20.75 -20.72
CA ALA A 465 -9.73 20.88 -19.69
C ALA A 465 -9.18 21.30 -18.31
N THR A 466 -7.89 21.05 -18.06
CA THR A 466 -7.15 21.52 -16.88
C THR A 466 -5.83 22.18 -17.28
N SER A 467 -5.10 22.71 -16.31
CA SER A 467 -3.79 23.34 -16.50
C SER A 467 -2.80 22.89 -15.43
N GLU A 468 -1.51 23.08 -15.69
CA GLU A 468 -0.41 22.91 -14.74
C GLU A 468 -0.70 23.57 -13.38
N ALA A 469 -1.25 24.80 -13.39
CA ALA A 469 -1.57 25.54 -12.18
C ALA A 469 -2.71 24.89 -11.38
N ALA A 470 -3.71 24.30 -12.06
CA ALA A 470 -4.81 23.62 -11.40
C ALA A 470 -4.36 22.28 -10.79
N LEU A 471 -3.56 21.51 -11.51
CA LEU A 471 -2.94 20.27 -11.02
C LEU A 471 -2.09 20.53 -9.78
N LEU A 472 -1.20 21.52 -9.85
CA LEU A 472 -0.34 21.88 -8.72
C LEU A 472 -1.14 22.41 -7.52
N ALA A 473 -2.22 23.14 -7.76
CA ALA A 473 -3.10 23.63 -6.71
C ALA A 473 -3.84 22.49 -5.98
N ASP A 474 -4.22 21.43 -6.70
CA ASP A 474 -4.90 20.28 -6.10
C ASP A 474 -3.94 19.39 -5.29
N LEU A 475 -2.74 19.13 -5.82
CA LEU A 475 -1.66 18.50 -5.04
C LEU A 475 -1.39 19.26 -3.74
N LYS A 476 -1.30 20.59 -3.82
CA LYS A 476 -1.13 21.44 -2.64
C LYS A 476 -2.26 21.26 -1.64
N LYS A 477 -3.50 21.20 -2.13
CA LYS A 477 -4.69 21.08 -1.30
C LYS A 477 -4.74 19.75 -0.55
N GLN A 478 -4.38 18.64 -1.20
CA GLN A 478 -4.22 17.34 -0.54
C GLN A 478 -3.15 17.40 0.56
N LEU A 479 -1.98 17.98 0.27
CA LEU A 479 -0.89 18.13 1.24
C LEU A 479 -1.23 19.08 2.39
N ASP A 480 -1.94 20.19 2.15
CA ASP A 480 -2.39 21.11 3.21
C ASP A 480 -3.40 20.44 4.16
N LYS A 481 -4.27 19.58 3.64
CA LYS A 481 -5.15 18.74 4.48
C LYS A 481 -4.33 17.80 5.35
N ALA A 482 -3.29 17.18 4.80
CA ALA A 482 -2.38 16.32 5.55
C ALA A 482 -1.61 17.08 6.63
N VAL A 483 -1.10 18.29 6.34
CA VAL A 483 -0.47 19.16 7.35
C VAL A 483 -1.46 19.52 8.47
N THR A 484 -2.71 19.80 8.12
CA THR A 484 -3.76 20.06 9.11
C THR A 484 -4.01 18.83 9.99
N GLN A 485 -4.11 17.64 9.39
CA GLN A 485 -4.25 16.38 10.10
C GLN A 485 -3.05 16.09 11.01
N ALA A 486 -1.82 16.30 10.52
CA ALA A 486 -0.59 16.18 11.29
C ALA A 486 -0.60 17.07 12.54
N GLY A 487 -1.17 18.27 12.45
CA GLY A 487 -1.32 19.19 13.58
C GLY A 487 -2.22 18.66 14.71
N THR A 488 -3.02 17.61 14.45
CA THR A 488 -3.86 16.94 15.47
C THR A 488 -3.21 15.68 16.06
N ASP A 489 -2.07 15.26 15.52
CA ASP A 489 -1.35 14.04 15.90
C ASP A 489 -0.04 14.40 16.63
N ALA A 490 0.17 13.82 17.81
CA ALA A 490 1.39 14.04 18.59
C ALA A 490 2.70 13.60 17.86
N PHE A 491 2.58 12.76 16.83
CA PHE A 491 3.68 12.30 15.97
C PHE A 491 3.72 12.97 14.60
N GLY A 492 2.70 13.75 14.24
CA GLY A 492 2.65 14.51 12.99
C GLY A 492 2.51 13.67 11.71
N PHE A 493 1.85 12.50 11.76
CA PHE A 493 1.82 11.52 10.67
C PHE A 493 1.06 11.95 9.39
N GLY A 494 0.24 13.01 9.45
CA GLY A 494 -0.45 13.56 8.27
C GLY A 494 -1.67 12.77 7.78
N PHE A 495 -1.91 11.58 8.32
CA PHE A 495 -3.11 10.77 8.10
C PHE A 495 -3.69 10.28 9.43
N THR A 496 -4.97 9.89 9.44
CA THR A 496 -5.62 9.44 10.68
C THR A 496 -5.12 8.04 11.07
N TRP A 497 -4.44 7.93 12.21
CA TRP A 497 -3.80 6.67 12.64
C TRP A 497 -4.78 5.51 12.90
N SER A 498 -6.05 5.80 13.19
CA SER A 498 -7.07 4.78 13.47
C SER A 498 -7.81 4.29 12.23
N ASN A 499 -7.35 4.67 11.03
CA ASN A 499 -7.89 4.20 9.76
C ASN A 499 -7.11 2.99 9.25
N TRP A 500 -7.65 2.32 8.23
CA TRP A 500 -6.97 1.25 7.51
C TRP A 500 -5.85 1.80 6.62
N ASP A 501 -4.90 0.96 6.23
CA ASP A 501 -3.84 1.24 5.25
C ASP A 501 -2.99 2.50 5.51
N THR A 502 -2.94 2.96 6.76
CA THR A 502 -2.21 4.16 7.21
C THR A 502 -0.80 4.27 6.65
N THR A 503 -0.05 3.16 6.56
CA THR A 503 1.32 3.16 6.03
C THR A 503 1.37 3.48 4.54
N SER A 504 0.40 3.02 3.75
CA SER A 504 0.30 3.31 2.32
C SER A 504 0.06 4.79 2.08
N HIS A 505 -0.96 5.38 2.73
CA HIS A 505 -1.24 6.82 2.65
C HIS A 505 -0.04 7.67 3.13
N GLY A 506 0.62 7.25 4.22
CA GLY A 506 1.83 7.92 4.71
C GLY A 506 2.98 7.89 3.69
N GLY A 507 3.19 6.77 3.00
CA GLY A 507 4.15 6.66 1.90
C GLY A 507 3.79 7.56 0.72
N GLY A 508 2.50 7.58 0.37
CA GLY A 508 1.92 8.49 -0.63
C GLY A 508 2.23 9.96 -0.38
N LEU A 509 1.97 10.41 0.84
CA LEU A 509 2.25 11.79 1.26
C LEU A 509 3.71 12.18 1.07
N VAL A 510 4.65 11.26 1.33
CA VAL A 510 6.08 11.52 1.13
C VAL A 510 6.41 11.70 -0.35
N VAL A 511 5.84 10.85 -1.22
CA VAL A 511 6.01 10.96 -2.68
C VAL A 511 5.43 12.29 -3.17
N MET A 512 4.17 12.58 -2.83
CA MET A 512 3.48 13.80 -3.25
C MET A 512 4.17 15.07 -2.75
N ALA A 513 4.69 15.07 -1.52
CA ALA A 513 5.44 16.20 -0.97
C ALA A 513 6.69 16.48 -1.81
N ASN A 514 7.43 15.43 -2.18
CA ASN A 514 8.60 15.55 -3.04
C ASN A 514 8.25 16.04 -4.45
N GLU A 515 7.19 15.49 -5.03
CA GLU A 515 6.69 15.87 -6.36
C GLU A 515 6.21 17.32 -6.40
N TYR A 516 5.44 17.76 -5.41
CA TYR A 516 5.00 19.16 -5.30
C TYR A 516 6.18 20.12 -5.20
N ASP A 517 7.14 19.83 -4.32
CA ASP A 517 8.33 20.68 -4.13
C ASP A 517 9.21 20.69 -5.39
N ASN A 518 9.27 19.59 -6.13
CA ASN A 518 9.93 19.51 -7.43
C ASN A 518 9.25 20.43 -8.48
N LEU A 519 7.94 20.30 -8.66
CA LEU A 519 7.18 21.10 -9.65
C LEU A 519 7.15 22.59 -9.31
N SER A 520 7.06 22.92 -8.02
CA SER A 520 6.99 24.31 -7.54
C SER A 520 8.36 24.95 -7.31
N SER A 521 9.47 24.19 -7.45
CA SER A 521 10.81 24.62 -7.08
C SER A 521 10.87 25.20 -5.66
N SER A 522 10.20 24.52 -4.71
CA SER A 522 10.07 24.95 -3.32
C SER A 522 10.59 23.90 -2.33
N THR A 523 10.54 24.22 -1.04
CA THR A 523 10.82 23.29 0.06
C THR A 523 9.68 23.38 1.08
N THR A 524 8.45 23.49 0.60
CA THR A 524 7.28 23.77 1.44
C THR A 524 6.94 22.56 2.30
N TYR A 525 7.15 21.35 1.78
CA TYR A 525 6.83 20.09 2.45
C TYR A 525 8.06 19.19 2.70
N ALA A 526 9.27 19.70 2.41
CA ALA A 526 10.56 19.01 2.56
C ALA A 526 11.05 18.80 4.00
#